data_AF-A0AAW1NY18-F1
#
_entry.id   AF-A0AAW1NY18-F1
#
_cell.length_a   1.000
_cell.length_b   1.000
_cell.length_c   1.000
_cell.angle_alpha   90.00
_cell.angle_beta   90.00
_cell.angle_gamma   90.00
#
_symmetry.space_group_name_H-M   'P 1'
#
loop_
_entity.id
_entity.type
_entity.pdbx_description
1 polymer ?
#
loop_
_entity_poly.entity_id
_entity_poly.type
_entity_poly.pdbx_seq_one_letter_code
_entity_poly.pdbx_strand_id
1 'polypeptide(L)'
;MAEEEGKDMEQDFSPDALSALEEAETGAPPLEQTATVTVQQEIEAPFAPIRAATPVRQLQFASGNYRPTSVEIAAQIEGFDDDFKQAGGFLPEVAEGRDEAAADGGHFYDDDEEPESNLEDLIAQAEAQKAVLAIENVGLHQRVRQVLDARNKGRPAPYRDSAKLHGLDARYQSLLSTWGKLLEEQERLSSHFQAATLDLRAQLAERIGRSDDLRNTFHHFLMEVAKSAENSKSGRPIPPKVAKSAENSKSGRPIPPKVLADLAAADAGREGEVQKVRLKNIHLRNQLHKLEASVKQKEELAEGLHLIDFEQLKIENQSLNEKIEERCEELLKLRKKTTQTVQVLTHVKEKLQFVQKENTVLQGQLAEVEGAMADERDELSRVKGQRDRHKQRWHRLKETSSHINAPQLLEDIQGQRYRVLKKCIAPYIFNGRQRIQGCYQTTVSNQHQHPGAWAALHRWLLLRRVPRHA
;
A
#
# COMPACT_ATOMS: atom_id res chain seq x y z
N MET A 1 -7.68 54.88 -17.61
CA MET A 1 -7.84 55.46 -18.96
C MET A 1 -6.89 54.69 -19.85
N ALA A 2 -7.46 54.14 -20.92
CA ALA A 2 -6.87 53.17 -21.84
C ALA A 2 -6.05 53.86 -22.95
N GLU A 3 -5.48 53.01 -23.81
CA GLU A 3 -4.87 53.26 -25.14
C GLU A 3 -3.38 53.66 -25.08
N GLU A 4 -2.38 52.82 -25.41
CA GLU A 4 -2.09 51.85 -26.50
C GLU A 4 -1.23 52.47 -27.63
N GLU A 5 -0.32 51.62 -28.17
CA GLU A 5 0.60 51.78 -29.32
C GLU A 5 1.91 52.59 -29.09
N GLY A 6 3.13 52.16 -29.43
CA GLY A 6 3.61 51.00 -30.19
C GLY A 6 4.58 51.45 -31.31
N LYS A 7 5.87 51.03 -31.23
CA LYS A 7 6.87 50.88 -32.34
C LYS A 7 7.41 52.15 -33.02
N ASP A 8 8.65 52.26 -33.51
CA ASP A 8 9.77 51.34 -33.74
C ASP A 8 11.08 52.14 -33.93
N MET A 9 12.20 51.48 -33.62
CA MET A 9 13.54 51.48 -34.25
C MET A 9 14.28 52.78 -34.61
N GLU A 10 15.45 52.97 -33.97
CA GLU A 10 16.80 52.99 -34.61
C GLU A 10 17.82 53.58 -33.63
N GLN A 11 18.75 52.77 -33.10
CA GLN A 11 19.96 53.26 -32.43
C GLN A 11 21.19 52.46 -32.87
N ASP A 12 22.02 53.21 -33.59
CA ASP A 12 23.43 53.09 -33.94
C ASP A 12 24.30 52.05 -33.21
N PHE A 13 24.94 51.22 -34.03
CA PHE A 13 26.11 50.41 -33.70
C PHE A 13 27.36 51.30 -33.64
N SER A 14 28.15 51.17 -32.56
CA SER A 14 29.58 51.52 -32.54
C SER A 14 30.38 50.30 -32.07
N PRO A 15 31.58 50.03 -32.64
CA PRO A 15 32.20 48.72 -32.64
C PRO A 15 33.33 48.63 -31.61
N ASP A 16 33.17 47.81 -30.58
CA ASP A 16 34.28 47.52 -29.65
C ASP A 16 34.15 46.14 -28.98
N ALA A 17 33.96 45.10 -29.78
CA ALA A 17 33.83 43.72 -29.31
C ALA A 17 34.53 42.69 -30.21
N LEU A 18 35.72 43.02 -30.74
CA LEU A 18 36.55 42.11 -31.55
C LEU A 18 38.03 42.17 -31.17
N SER A 19 38.37 42.06 -29.89
CA SER A 19 39.77 41.86 -29.43
C SER A 19 39.91 41.12 -28.09
N ALA A 20 38.91 40.32 -27.67
CA ALA A 20 38.96 39.62 -26.38
C ALA A 20 38.66 38.10 -26.45
N LEU A 21 38.91 37.46 -27.60
CA LEU A 21 38.67 36.02 -27.79
C LEU A 21 39.81 35.31 -28.56
N GLU A 22 41.08 35.65 -28.29
CA GLU A 22 42.20 34.92 -28.90
C GLU A 22 43.46 34.76 -28.02
N GLU A 23 43.32 34.75 -26.69
CA GLU A 23 44.42 34.36 -25.79
C GLU A 23 43.91 33.57 -24.57
N ALA A 24 43.54 32.30 -24.77
CA ALA A 24 43.42 31.31 -23.68
C ALA A 24 43.46 29.85 -24.19
N GLU A 25 44.29 29.53 -25.18
CA GLU A 25 44.65 28.15 -25.51
C GLU A 25 46.11 27.91 -25.08
N THR A 26 46.32 27.52 -23.82
CA THR A 26 47.40 26.61 -23.39
C THR A 26 47.29 26.38 -21.88
N GLY A 27 47.05 25.13 -21.46
CA GLY A 27 47.30 24.70 -20.08
C GLY A 27 46.12 24.05 -19.34
N ALA A 28 45.62 22.91 -19.81
CA ALA A 28 44.76 22.04 -19.01
C ALA A 28 45.56 20.81 -18.53
N PRO A 29 45.72 20.56 -17.21
CA PRO A 29 46.29 19.32 -16.69
C PRO A 29 45.24 18.19 -16.61
N PRO A 30 45.65 16.92 -16.69
CA PRO A 30 44.74 15.78 -16.79
C PRO A 30 44.18 15.35 -15.43
N LEU A 31 42.85 15.26 -15.33
CA LEU A 31 42.13 14.69 -14.19
C LEU A 31 42.05 13.17 -14.33
N GLU A 32 43.02 12.47 -13.77
CA GLU A 32 42.87 11.08 -13.35
C GLU A 32 43.41 10.91 -11.93
N GLN A 33 42.73 10.08 -11.13
CA GLN A 33 43.18 9.52 -9.85
C GLN A 33 42.92 10.35 -8.57
N THR A 34 41.67 10.63 -8.21
CA THR A 34 41.21 10.64 -6.80
C THR A 34 39.67 10.52 -6.71
N ALA A 35 39.09 9.37 -7.04
CA ALA A 35 37.68 9.10 -6.73
C ALA A 35 37.35 7.60 -6.67
N THR A 36 38.26 6.79 -6.11
CA THR A 36 38.03 5.35 -5.94
C THR A 36 38.48 4.86 -4.57
N VAL A 37 38.21 5.60 -3.49
CA VAL A 37 38.26 5.07 -2.12
C VAL A 37 37.28 5.86 -1.23
N THR A 38 35.98 5.57 -1.34
CA THR A 38 34.95 5.87 -0.29
C THR A 38 33.56 5.34 -0.72
N VAL A 39 33.47 4.07 -1.14
CA VAL A 39 32.16 3.39 -1.33
C VAL A 39 32.12 2.01 -0.66
N GLN A 40 33.09 1.69 0.20
CA GLN A 40 33.15 0.39 0.90
C GLN A 40 33.08 0.49 2.43
N GLN A 41 32.66 1.63 2.99
CA GLN A 41 32.65 1.82 4.45
C GLN A 41 31.35 2.38 5.04
N GLU A 42 30.21 2.15 4.38
CA GLU A 42 28.88 2.43 4.94
C GLU A 42 27.92 1.21 4.94
N ILE A 43 28.40 0.02 4.58
CA ILE A 43 27.62 -1.23 4.67
C ILE A 43 28.05 -1.99 5.93
N GLU A 44 27.95 -1.36 7.10
CA GLU A 44 28.03 -2.03 8.40
C GLU A 44 27.53 -1.10 9.51
N ALA A 45 26.28 -0.66 9.40
CA ALA A 45 25.52 -0.15 10.53
C ALA A 45 24.46 -1.19 10.91
N PRO A 46 24.49 -1.76 12.14
CA PRO A 46 23.45 -2.67 12.58
C PRO A 46 22.11 -1.91 12.63
N PHE A 47 21.10 -2.45 11.94
CA PHE A 47 19.71 -2.00 12.02
C PHE A 47 19.31 -1.86 13.49
N ALA A 48 19.16 -0.62 13.95
CA ALA A 48 18.56 -0.34 15.24
C ALA A 48 17.13 -0.91 15.26
N PRO A 49 16.70 -1.59 16.34
CA PRO A 49 15.34 -2.09 16.43
C PRO A 49 14.38 -0.89 16.36
N ILE A 50 13.29 -1.09 15.62
CA ILE A 50 12.15 -0.18 15.52
C ILE A 50 11.83 0.31 16.93
N ARG A 51 12.08 1.61 17.19
CA ARG A 51 11.68 2.26 18.44
C ARG A 51 10.18 2.06 18.58
N ALA A 52 9.80 1.43 19.69
CA ALA A 52 8.42 1.35 20.16
C ALA A 52 7.77 2.74 20.05
N ALA A 53 6.51 2.75 19.63
CA ALA A 53 5.65 3.91 19.54
C ALA A 53 5.88 4.82 20.75
N THR A 54 6.30 6.06 20.49
CA THR A 54 6.36 7.09 21.53
C THR A 54 4.93 7.36 21.97
N PRO A 55 4.58 7.26 23.27
CA PRO A 55 3.23 7.59 23.70
C PRO A 55 2.96 9.05 23.35
N VAL A 56 1.78 9.30 22.78
CA VAL A 56 1.26 10.63 22.46
C VAL A 56 1.51 11.54 23.66
N ARG A 57 2.36 12.53 23.43
CA ARG A 57 2.66 13.60 24.38
C ARG A 57 1.32 14.26 24.74
N GLN A 58 0.92 14.18 26.01
CA GLN A 58 -0.16 15.00 26.55
C GLN A 58 0.15 16.46 26.21
N LEU A 59 -0.57 17.02 25.25
CA LEU A 59 -0.56 18.43 24.97
C LEU A 59 -1.22 19.12 26.17
N GLN A 60 -0.38 19.78 26.96
CA GLN A 60 -0.82 20.73 27.97
C GLN A 60 -1.62 21.83 27.26
N PHE A 61 -2.86 22.01 27.71
CA PHE A 61 -3.74 23.10 27.27
C PHE A 61 -3.11 24.44 27.63
N ALA A 62 -2.54 25.12 26.64
CA ALA A 62 -2.25 26.55 26.72
C ALA A 62 -3.54 27.30 26.34
N SER A 63 -4.04 28.07 27.30
CA SER A 63 -5.18 28.97 27.20
C SER A 63 -4.97 30.04 26.13
N GLY A 64 -5.77 29.96 25.06
CA GLY A 64 -5.84 30.96 23.99
C GLY A 64 -7.03 30.65 23.09
N ASN A 65 -8.16 31.30 23.35
CA ASN A 65 -9.41 31.12 22.60
C ASN A 65 -9.28 31.64 21.16
N TYR A 66 -8.96 30.74 20.22
CA TYR A 66 -9.47 30.83 18.85
C TYR A 66 -9.46 29.42 18.24
N ARG A 67 -10.66 28.89 17.95
CA ARG A 67 -10.84 27.63 17.21
C ARG A 67 -11.37 28.03 15.85
N PRO A 68 -10.61 27.87 14.75
CA PRO A 68 -11.06 28.28 13.42
C PRO A 68 -12.32 27.51 13.04
N THR A 69 -13.25 28.20 12.40
CA THR A 69 -14.51 27.61 11.92
C THR A 69 -14.19 26.68 10.74
N SER A 70 -14.90 25.55 10.58
CA SER A 70 -14.67 24.58 9.49
C SER A 70 -14.65 25.21 8.09
N VAL A 71 -15.38 26.32 7.91
CA VAL A 71 -15.41 27.14 6.68
C VAL A 71 -14.07 27.85 6.41
N GLU A 72 -13.38 28.33 7.44
CA GLU A 72 -12.07 28.99 7.29
C GLU A 72 -10.96 27.99 6.93
N ILE A 73 -11.12 26.74 7.37
CA ILE A 73 -10.20 25.64 7.06
C ILE A 73 -10.43 25.15 5.62
N ALA A 74 -11.69 25.05 5.19
CA ALA A 74 -12.06 24.66 3.83
C ALA A 74 -11.57 25.66 2.77
N ALA A 75 -11.59 26.97 3.08
CA ALA A 75 -11.10 28.02 2.17
C ALA A 75 -9.57 28.05 1.96
N GLN A 76 -8.81 27.31 2.79
CA GLN A 76 -7.34 27.21 2.68
C GLN A 76 -6.87 25.96 1.91
N ILE A 77 -7.80 25.09 1.51
CA ILE A 77 -7.48 23.88 0.76
C ILE A 77 -7.67 24.18 -0.73
N GLU A 78 -6.55 24.47 -1.39
CA GLU A 78 -6.50 24.66 -2.85
C GLU A 78 -6.92 23.35 -3.56
N GLY A 79 -8.02 23.38 -4.31
CA GLY A 79 -8.56 22.24 -5.08
C GLY A 79 -9.93 21.68 -4.66
N PHE A 80 -10.68 22.34 -3.76
CA PHE A 80 -11.95 21.82 -3.24
C PHE A 80 -13.17 22.01 -4.18
N ASP A 81 -13.10 22.90 -5.17
CA ASP A 81 -14.29 23.34 -5.95
C ASP A 81 -14.52 22.62 -7.30
N ASP A 82 -13.57 21.82 -7.79
CA ASP A 82 -13.61 21.31 -9.17
C ASP A 82 -14.30 19.94 -9.33
N ASP A 83 -14.40 19.13 -8.27
CA ASP A 83 -14.88 17.75 -8.39
C ASP A 83 -16.42 17.59 -8.28
N PHE A 84 -17.15 18.61 -7.83
CA PHE A 84 -18.59 18.50 -7.57
C PHE A 84 -19.52 18.96 -8.70
N LYS A 85 -18.98 19.44 -9.83
CA LYS A 85 -19.79 19.99 -10.95
C LYS A 85 -20.04 19.01 -12.11
N GLN A 86 -19.55 17.76 -12.06
CA GLN A 86 -19.54 16.88 -13.23
C GLN A 86 -20.35 15.57 -13.10
N ALA A 87 -21.20 15.43 -12.08
CA ALA A 87 -22.08 14.27 -11.92
C ALA A 87 -23.56 14.65 -12.11
N GLY A 88 -23.90 15.19 -13.29
CA GLY A 88 -25.27 15.50 -13.69
C GLY A 88 -25.61 14.83 -15.01
N GLY A 89 -26.03 13.57 -14.98
CA GLY A 89 -26.60 12.93 -16.17
C GLY A 89 -26.48 11.41 -16.21
N PHE A 90 -27.25 10.69 -15.40
CA PHE A 90 -27.84 9.41 -15.81
C PHE A 90 -28.93 8.97 -14.82
N LEU A 91 -30.18 9.25 -15.15
CA LEU A 91 -31.37 8.63 -14.55
C LEU A 91 -32.10 7.91 -15.68
N PRO A 92 -32.34 6.59 -15.61
CA PRO A 92 -33.14 5.90 -16.62
C PRO A 92 -34.63 6.22 -16.43
N GLU A 93 -35.23 6.62 -17.53
CA GLU A 93 -36.63 6.93 -17.76
C GLU A 93 -37.50 5.67 -17.62
N VAL A 94 -38.53 5.72 -16.78
CA VAL A 94 -39.52 4.64 -16.61
C VAL A 94 -40.54 4.76 -17.75
N ALA A 95 -40.46 3.86 -18.72
CA ALA A 95 -41.43 3.74 -19.79
C ALA A 95 -42.57 2.79 -19.40
N GLU A 96 -43.77 3.34 -19.29
CA GLU A 96 -45.04 2.61 -19.24
C GLU A 96 -45.26 1.86 -20.56
N GLY A 97 -45.50 0.56 -20.48
CA GLY A 97 -45.81 -0.30 -21.61
C GLY A 97 -46.70 -1.45 -21.18
N ARG A 98 -48.01 -1.21 -21.26
CA ARG A 98 -49.07 -2.24 -21.31
C ARG A 98 -48.72 -3.31 -22.33
N ASP A 99 -48.87 -4.58 -21.94
CA ASP A 99 -49.49 -5.58 -22.80
C ASP A 99 -50.25 -6.58 -21.93
N GLU A 100 -51.57 -6.57 -22.12
CA GLU A 100 -52.52 -7.56 -21.63
C GLU A 100 -52.43 -8.80 -22.51
N ALA A 101 -52.24 -9.97 -21.92
CA ALA A 101 -52.64 -11.24 -22.51
C ALA A 101 -53.19 -12.16 -21.42
N ALA A 102 -54.49 -12.42 -21.57
CA ALA A 102 -55.36 -13.17 -20.69
C ALA A 102 -55.13 -14.69 -20.71
N ALA A 103 -55.81 -15.32 -19.73
CA ALA A 103 -56.19 -16.74 -19.58
C ALA A 103 -55.43 -17.41 -18.42
N ASP A 104 -56.03 -18.09 -17.45
CA ASP A 104 -57.40 -18.50 -17.13
C ASP A 104 -57.28 -19.31 -15.81
N GLY A 105 -58.37 -19.44 -15.05
CA GLY A 105 -58.49 -20.50 -14.04
C GLY A 105 -58.23 -20.09 -12.60
N GLY A 106 -59.27 -19.57 -11.94
CA GLY A 106 -59.36 -19.57 -10.49
C GLY A 106 -59.47 -21.01 -9.96
N HIS A 107 -58.75 -21.30 -8.88
CA HIS A 107 -59.06 -22.42 -8.01
C HIS A 107 -58.77 -22.00 -6.56
N PHE A 108 -59.84 -21.75 -5.82
CA PHE A 108 -59.83 -21.60 -4.37
C PHE A 108 -60.41 -22.88 -3.79
N TYR A 109 -59.59 -23.67 -3.10
CA TYR A 109 -59.93 -24.50 -1.93
C TYR A 109 -58.64 -24.78 -1.14
N ASP A 110 -58.82 -24.85 0.17
CA ASP A 110 -57.86 -24.94 1.27
C ASP A 110 -56.95 -26.20 1.30
N ASP A 111 -56.02 -26.16 2.27
CA ASP A 111 -55.22 -27.22 2.92
C ASP A 111 -53.77 -27.49 2.44
N ASP A 112 -52.84 -27.03 3.30
CA ASP A 112 -51.67 -27.72 3.85
C ASP A 112 -50.66 -28.44 2.92
N GLU A 113 -49.42 -27.91 2.83
CA GLU A 113 -48.16 -28.63 3.11
C GLU A 113 -46.92 -27.70 3.00
N GLU A 114 -46.17 -27.59 4.10
CA GLU A 114 -44.95 -26.80 4.27
C GLU A 114 -43.74 -27.35 3.47
N PRO A 115 -42.85 -26.51 2.88
CA PRO A 115 -41.64 -26.99 2.22
C PRO A 115 -40.35 -26.76 3.04
N GLU A 116 -40.39 -26.84 4.38
CA GLU A 116 -39.16 -26.71 5.20
C GLU A 116 -38.28 -27.97 5.14
N SER A 117 -38.85 -29.14 4.86
CA SER A 117 -38.12 -30.42 4.78
C SER A 117 -37.11 -30.49 3.62
N ASN A 118 -37.45 -29.89 2.47
CA ASN A 118 -36.59 -29.94 1.28
C ASN A 118 -35.29 -29.14 1.45
N LEU A 119 -35.28 -28.07 2.26
CA LEU A 119 -34.10 -27.25 2.49
C LEU A 119 -33.13 -27.93 3.47
N GLU A 120 -33.66 -28.55 4.53
CA GLU A 120 -32.87 -29.32 5.50
C GLU A 120 -32.23 -30.54 4.84
N ASP A 121 -32.96 -31.25 3.97
CA ASP A 121 -32.43 -32.39 3.21
C ASP A 121 -31.34 -31.97 2.23
N LEU A 122 -31.46 -30.80 1.59
CA LEU A 122 -30.43 -30.24 0.70
C LEU A 122 -29.17 -29.83 1.46
N ILE A 123 -29.32 -29.26 2.66
CA ILE A 123 -28.19 -28.90 3.54
C ILE A 123 -27.48 -30.19 4.01
N ALA A 124 -28.24 -31.20 4.45
CA ALA A 124 -27.68 -32.48 4.86
C ALA A 124 -26.93 -33.18 3.72
N GLN A 125 -27.44 -33.11 2.49
CA GLN A 125 -26.75 -33.63 1.30
C GLN A 125 -25.45 -32.85 1.00
N ALA A 126 -25.46 -31.52 1.11
CA ALA A 126 -24.27 -30.70 0.92
C ALA A 126 -23.20 -30.99 1.98
N GLU A 127 -23.60 -31.20 3.23
CA GLU A 127 -22.69 -31.58 4.32
C GLU A 127 -22.11 -32.98 4.13
N ALA A 128 -22.92 -33.94 3.68
CA ALA A 128 -22.46 -35.28 3.33
C ALA A 128 -21.44 -35.25 2.17
N GLN A 129 -21.70 -34.47 1.13
CA GLN A 129 -20.78 -34.27 0.01
C GLN A 129 -19.46 -33.63 0.47
N LYS A 130 -19.53 -32.61 1.34
CA LYS A 130 -18.36 -31.98 1.94
C LYS A 130 -17.54 -32.98 2.78
N ALA A 131 -18.18 -33.85 3.54
CA ALA A 131 -17.51 -34.89 4.32
C ALA A 131 -16.80 -35.92 3.43
N VAL A 132 -17.43 -36.36 2.34
CA VAL A 132 -16.83 -37.27 1.35
C VAL A 132 -15.60 -36.63 0.69
N LEU A 133 -15.72 -35.38 0.24
CA LEU A 133 -14.61 -34.64 -0.38
C LEU A 133 -13.46 -34.40 0.61
N ALA A 134 -13.75 -34.21 1.91
CA ALA A 134 -12.73 -34.08 2.94
C ALA A 134 -11.94 -35.39 3.11
N ILE A 135 -12.62 -36.54 3.13
CA ILE A 135 -11.96 -37.86 3.20
C ILE A 135 -11.10 -38.10 1.94
N GLU A 136 -11.60 -37.74 0.77
CA GLU A 136 -10.85 -37.86 -0.48
C GLU A 136 -9.62 -36.94 -0.50
N ASN A 137 -9.75 -35.70 -0.04
CA ASN A 137 -8.62 -34.77 0.09
C ASN A 137 -7.53 -35.32 1.03
N VAL A 138 -7.92 -35.89 2.16
CA VAL A 138 -6.97 -36.56 3.07
C VAL A 138 -6.28 -37.74 2.36
N GLY A 139 -7.02 -38.54 1.60
CA GLY A 139 -6.46 -39.65 0.80
C GLY A 139 -5.54 -39.18 -0.33
N LEU A 140 -5.84 -38.04 -0.97
CA LEU A 140 -4.97 -37.41 -1.97
C LEU A 140 -3.71 -36.86 -1.33
N HIS A 141 -3.80 -36.18 -0.18
CA HIS A 141 -2.65 -35.70 0.58
C HIS A 141 -1.74 -36.84 1.02
N GLN A 142 -2.29 -37.97 1.45
CA GLN A 142 -1.52 -39.18 1.77
C GLN A 142 -0.82 -39.77 0.54
N ARG A 143 -1.52 -39.84 -0.62
CA ARG A 143 -0.92 -40.30 -1.88
C ARG A 143 0.19 -39.38 -2.36
N VAL A 144 -0.01 -38.06 -2.31
CA VAL A 144 1.01 -37.05 -2.64
C VAL A 144 2.21 -37.21 -1.72
N ARG A 145 1.99 -37.38 -0.41
CA ARG A 145 3.07 -37.63 0.56
C ARG A 145 3.84 -38.91 0.26
N GLN A 146 3.15 -40.02 -0.06
CA GLN A 146 3.80 -41.27 -0.46
C GLN A 146 4.63 -41.13 -1.74
N VAL A 147 4.15 -40.38 -2.73
CA VAL A 147 4.90 -40.10 -3.97
C VAL A 147 6.12 -39.22 -3.70
N LEU A 148 5.98 -38.20 -2.85
CA LEU A 148 7.09 -37.33 -2.44
C LEU A 148 8.13 -38.11 -1.61
N ASP A 149 7.69 -38.96 -0.69
CA ASP A 149 8.57 -39.79 0.14
C ASP A 149 9.27 -40.87 -0.71
N ALA A 150 8.59 -41.46 -1.69
CA ALA A 150 9.20 -42.38 -2.65
C ALA A 150 10.21 -41.67 -3.57
N ARG A 151 9.90 -40.45 -4.05
CA ARG A 151 10.82 -39.59 -4.82
C ARG A 151 12.05 -39.18 -4.00
N ASN A 152 11.92 -39.09 -2.68
CA ASN A 152 12.96 -38.67 -1.76
C ASN A 152 13.76 -39.82 -1.14
N LYS A 153 13.41 -41.09 -1.40
CA LYS A 153 14.22 -42.25 -0.97
C LYS A 153 15.61 -42.18 -1.60
N GLY A 154 16.62 -41.86 -0.78
CA GLY A 154 18.03 -41.77 -1.18
C GLY A 154 18.58 -40.34 -1.31
N ARG A 155 17.76 -39.29 -1.15
CA ARG A 155 18.26 -37.92 -0.93
C ARG A 155 18.18 -37.56 0.55
N PRO A 156 19.20 -36.90 1.14
CA PRO A 156 19.03 -36.28 2.44
C PRO A 156 17.86 -35.28 2.37
N ALA A 157 16.94 -35.37 3.34
CA ALA A 157 15.72 -34.57 3.37
C ALA A 157 16.04 -33.08 3.21
N PRO A 158 15.46 -32.35 2.24
CA PRO A 158 15.81 -30.97 1.97
C PRO A 158 15.22 -29.99 3.00
N TYR A 159 14.74 -30.46 4.15
CA TYR A 159 14.09 -29.60 5.12
C TYR A 159 14.30 -30.09 6.56
N ARG A 160 15.26 -29.47 7.25
CA ARG A 160 15.48 -29.58 8.70
C ARG A 160 14.39 -28.88 9.52
N ASP A 161 13.42 -28.26 8.84
CA ASP A 161 12.41 -27.37 9.41
C ASP A 161 10.98 -27.96 9.39
N SER A 162 10.78 -29.22 8.97
CA SER A 162 9.45 -29.86 9.04
C SER A 162 8.94 -29.99 10.48
N ALA A 163 9.86 -30.15 11.44
CA ALA A 163 9.55 -30.11 12.87
C ALA A 163 9.17 -28.70 13.36
N LYS A 164 9.73 -27.64 12.75
CA LYS A 164 9.33 -26.25 13.04
C LYS A 164 7.96 -25.92 12.45
N LEU A 165 7.67 -26.39 11.24
CA LEU A 165 6.34 -26.28 10.64
C LEU A 165 5.29 -27.02 11.48
N HIS A 166 5.57 -28.24 11.94
CA HIS A 166 4.66 -28.97 12.83
C HIS A 166 4.46 -28.25 14.19
N GLY A 167 5.50 -27.60 14.71
CA GLY A 167 5.40 -26.76 15.90
C GLY A 167 4.58 -25.48 15.68
N LEU A 168 4.64 -24.89 14.48
CA LEU A 168 3.81 -23.74 14.11
C LEU A 168 2.35 -24.13 13.91
N ASP A 169 2.09 -25.25 13.24
CA ASP A 169 0.74 -25.79 13.05
C ASP A 169 0.11 -26.19 14.40
N ALA A 170 0.86 -26.83 15.29
CA ALA A 170 0.39 -27.15 16.63
C ALA A 170 0.10 -25.90 17.48
N ARG A 171 0.93 -24.85 17.36
CA ARG A 171 0.67 -23.55 18.00
C ARG A 171 -0.57 -22.88 17.43
N TYR A 172 -0.74 -22.90 16.12
CA TYR A 172 -1.92 -22.35 15.44
C TYR A 172 -3.21 -23.08 15.85
N GLN A 173 -3.18 -24.42 15.89
CA GLN A 173 -4.30 -25.24 16.37
C GLN A 173 -4.60 -24.98 17.85
N SER A 174 -3.57 -24.82 18.69
CA SER A 174 -3.74 -24.46 20.09
C SER A 174 -4.37 -23.07 20.23
N LEU A 175 -3.95 -22.09 19.43
CA LEU A 175 -4.51 -20.73 19.42
C LEU A 175 -5.98 -20.73 18.98
N LEU A 176 -6.32 -21.48 17.93
CA LEU A 176 -7.70 -21.65 17.47
C LEU A 176 -8.57 -22.31 18.54
N SER A 177 -8.05 -23.34 19.23
CA SER A 177 -8.78 -23.99 20.34
C SER A 177 -8.99 -23.04 21.51
N THR A 178 -7.98 -22.24 21.88
CA THR A 178 -8.15 -21.22 22.92
C THR A 178 -9.13 -20.13 22.50
N TRP A 179 -9.13 -19.74 21.22
CA TRP A 179 -10.07 -18.76 20.68
C TRP A 179 -11.51 -19.30 20.71
N GLY A 180 -11.72 -20.55 20.33
CA GLY A 180 -13.03 -21.22 20.44
C GLY A 180 -13.54 -21.25 21.87
N LYS A 181 -12.69 -21.62 22.85
CA LYS A 181 -13.05 -21.59 24.28
C LYS A 181 -13.40 -20.19 24.77
N LEU A 182 -12.65 -19.16 24.36
CA LEU A 182 -12.94 -17.77 24.71
C LEU A 182 -14.28 -17.31 24.13
N LEU A 183 -14.62 -17.77 22.93
CA LEU A 183 -15.90 -17.46 22.29
C LEU A 183 -17.08 -18.10 23.03
N GLU A 184 -16.94 -19.38 23.40
CA GLU A 184 -17.92 -20.10 24.24
C GLU A 184 -18.06 -19.45 25.63
N GLU A 185 -16.96 -19.02 26.25
CA GLU A 185 -16.98 -18.30 27.52
C GLU A 185 -17.68 -16.94 27.41
N GLN A 186 -17.44 -16.21 26.30
CA GLN A 186 -18.10 -14.94 26.02
C GLN A 186 -19.62 -15.14 25.86
N GLU A 187 -20.04 -16.15 25.11
CA GLU A 187 -21.47 -16.46 24.91
C GLU A 187 -22.12 -16.88 26.23
N ARG A 188 -21.45 -17.71 27.03
CA ARG A 188 -21.92 -18.12 28.36
C ARG A 188 -22.08 -16.93 29.31
N LEU A 189 -21.11 -16.02 29.34
CA LEU A 189 -21.17 -14.81 30.16
C LEU A 189 -22.27 -13.87 29.68
N SER A 190 -22.40 -13.67 28.36
CA SER A 190 -23.47 -12.88 27.75
C SER A 190 -24.84 -13.41 28.18
N SER A 191 -25.09 -14.71 28.01
CA SER A 191 -26.34 -15.36 28.42
C SER A 191 -26.61 -15.23 29.92
N HIS A 192 -25.58 -15.36 30.77
CA HIS A 192 -25.73 -15.16 32.22
C HIS A 192 -26.15 -13.74 32.57
N PHE A 193 -25.48 -12.72 32.00
CA PHE A 193 -25.82 -11.32 32.27
C PHE A 193 -27.16 -10.92 31.64
N GLN A 194 -27.54 -11.48 30.50
CA GLN A 194 -28.86 -11.30 29.90
C GLN A 194 -29.95 -11.85 30.84
N ALA A 195 -29.80 -13.07 31.34
CA ALA A 195 -30.72 -13.66 32.31
C ALA A 195 -30.84 -12.81 33.59
N ALA A 196 -29.70 -12.42 34.18
CA ALA A 196 -29.69 -11.56 35.37
C ALA A 196 -30.37 -10.19 35.12
N THR A 197 -30.20 -9.64 33.91
CA THR A 197 -30.86 -8.39 33.52
C THR A 197 -32.38 -8.55 33.40
N LEU A 198 -32.85 -9.67 32.84
CA LEU A 198 -34.28 -9.98 32.77
C LEU A 198 -34.90 -10.15 34.16
N ASP A 199 -34.23 -10.86 35.06
CA ASP A 199 -34.68 -11.03 36.45
C ASP A 199 -34.78 -9.70 37.18
N LEU A 200 -33.77 -8.83 37.06
CA LEU A 200 -33.78 -7.49 37.66
C LEU A 200 -34.89 -6.61 37.06
N ARG A 201 -35.11 -6.70 35.73
CA ARG A 201 -36.22 -5.99 35.08
C ARG A 201 -37.58 -6.47 35.57
N ALA A 202 -37.76 -7.77 35.76
CA ALA A 202 -38.98 -8.34 36.31
C ALA A 202 -39.23 -7.88 37.76
N GLN A 203 -38.19 -7.86 38.59
CA GLN A 203 -38.27 -7.34 39.97
C GLN A 203 -38.64 -5.84 40.00
N LEU A 204 -38.07 -5.04 39.10
CA LEU A 204 -38.42 -3.62 38.99
C LEU A 204 -39.87 -3.42 38.55
N ALA A 205 -40.34 -4.17 37.55
CA ALA A 205 -41.72 -4.13 37.09
C ALA A 205 -42.71 -4.50 38.21
N GLU A 206 -42.40 -5.53 39.00
CA GLU A 206 -43.20 -5.92 40.15
C GLU A 206 -43.20 -4.84 41.26
N ARG A 207 -42.07 -4.19 41.53
CA ARG A 207 -41.98 -3.08 42.50
C ARG A 207 -42.77 -1.86 42.06
N ILE A 208 -42.74 -1.53 40.76
CA ILE A 208 -43.53 -0.46 40.16
C ILE A 208 -45.02 -0.78 40.27
N GLY A 209 -45.44 -1.99 39.89
CA GLY A 209 -46.83 -2.43 40.02
C GLY A 209 -47.36 -2.32 41.45
N ARG A 210 -46.60 -2.80 42.44
CA ARG A 210 -46.96 -2.62 43.86
C ARG A 210 -47.09 -1.14 44.25
N SER A 211 -46.19 -0.28 43.78
CA SER A 211 -46.25 1.17 44.06
C SER A 211 -47.51 1.81 43.47
N ASP A 212 -47.89 1.42 42.26
CA ASP A 212 -49.09 1.92 41.60
C ASP A 212 -50.37 1.43 42.28
N ASP A 213 -50.41 0.17 42.72
CA ASP A 213 -51.52 -0.35 43.54
C ASP A 213 -51.66 0.41 44.86
N LEU A 214 -50.55 0.68 45.55
CA LEU A 214 -50.56 1.53 46.75
C LEU A 214 -51.06 2.93 46.42
N ARG A 215 -50.57 3.56 45.35
CA ARG A 215 -51.01 4.90 44.95
C ARG A 215 -52.51 4.94 44.63
N ASN A 216 -53.03 3.91 43.95
CA ASN A 216 -54.44 3.82 43.60
C ASN A 216 -55.33 3.62 44.84
N THR A 217 -54.92 2.76 45.77
CA THR A 217 -55.62 2.56 47.05
C THR A 217 -55.60 3.82 47.90
N PHE A 218 -54.47 4.54 48.00
CA PHE A 218 -54.38 5.84 48.67
C PHE A 218 -55.26 6.91 48.00
N HIS A 219 -55.31 6.94 46.66
CA HIS A 219 -56.16 7.87 45.93
C HIS A 219 -57.65 7.61 46.20
N HIS A 220 -58.06 6.34 46.21
CA HIS A 220 -59.42 5.93 46.57
C HIS A 220 -59.77 6.38 48.00
N PHE A 221 -58.87 6.15 48.96
CA PHE A 221 -59.03 6.59 50.34
C PHE A 221 -59.19 8.11 50.46
N LEU A 222 -58.35 8.90 49.77
CA LEU A 222 -58.47 10.35 49.76
C LEU A 222 -59.81 10.83 49.17
N MET A 223 -60.28 10.17 48.12
CA MET A 223 -61.56 10.51 47.49
C MET A 223 -62.75 10.18 48.41
N GLU A 224 -62.65 9.09 49.18
CA GLU A 224 -63.65 8.70 50.19
C GLU A 224 -63.64 9.66 51.40
N VAL A 225 -62.46 10.06 51.86
CA VAL A 225 -62.28 11.08 52.91
C VAL A 225 -62.80 12.44 52.44
N ALA A 226 -62.58 12.84 51.19
CA ALA A 226 -63.10 14.09 50.62
C ALA A 226 -64.64 14.07 50.54
N LYS A 227 -65.23 12.97 50.06
CA LYS A 227 -66.70 12.77 50.08
C LYS A 227 -67.28 12.77 51.50
N SER A 228 -66.55 12.23 52.47
CA SER A 228 -66.95 12.25 53.89
C SER A 228 -66.80 13.63 54.52
N ALA A 229 -65.79 14.41 54.10
CA ALA A 229 -65.51 15.75 54.60
C ALA A 229 -66.48 16.81 54.05
N GLU A 230 -67.06 16.62 52.86
CA GLU A 230 -68.13 17.48 52.32
C GLU A 230 -69.39 17.53 53.22
N ASN A 231 -69.55 16.57 54.16
CA ASN A 231 -70.63 16.59 55.16
C ASN A 231 -70.29 17.35 56.46
N SER A 232 -69.10 17.93 56.59
CA SER A 232 -68.69 18.73 57.74
C SER A 232 -68.56 20.21 57.37
N LYS A 233 -69.71 20.88 57.29
CA LYS A 233 -69.81 22.33 57.13
C LYS A 233 -68.88 23.07 58.10
N SER A 234 -68.17 24.03 57.52
CA SER A 234 -67.51 25.18 58.15
C SER A 234 -66.15 24.94 58.83
N GLY A 235 -65.10 24.86 58.00
CA GLY A 235 -63.72 25.09 58.42
C GLY A 235 -63.45 26.56 58.79
N ARG A 236 -64.15 27.10 59.79
CA ARG A 236 -63.83 28.40 60.41
C ARG A 236 -63.41 28.20 61.87
N PRO A 237 -62.37 28.91 62.34
CA PRO A 237 -61.97 28.86 63.74
C PRO A 237 -63.10 29.41 64.64
N ILE A 238 -63.44 28.65 65.68
CA ILE A 238 -64.47 29.02 66.66
C ILE A 238 -63.97 30.23 67.47
N PRO A 239 -64.76 31.32 67.58
CA PRO A 239 -64.34 32.50 68.33
C PRO A 239 -64.20 32.21 69.83
N PRO A 240 -63.18 32.77 70.51
CA PRO A 240 -62.79 32.40 71.88
C PRO A 240 -63.83 32.69 72.97
N LYS A 241 -64.87 33.47 72.66
CA LYS A 241 -66.02 33.69 73.56
C LYS A 241 -66.99 32.50 73.59
N VAL A 242 -67.09 31.73 72.50
CA VAL A 242 -67.98 30.55 72.39
C VAL A 242 -67.35 29.33 73.05
N ALA A 243 -66.01 29.23 73.07
CA ALA A 243 -65.29 28.15 73.75
C ALA A 243 -65.45 28.18 75.28
N LYS A 244 -65.67 29.36 75.89
CA LYS A 244 -65.89 29.53 77.33
C LYS A 244 -67.31 29.16 77.78
N SER A 245 -68.27 29.14 76.84
CA SER A 245 -69.65 28.70 77.04
C SER A 245 -69.91 27.31 76.45
N ALA A 246 -68.85 26.58 76.09
CA ALA A 246 -68.97 25.25 75.53
C ALA A 246 -69.35 24.25 76.63
N GLU A 247 -70.52 23.64 76.46
CA GLU A 247 -71.03 22.55 77.30
C GLU A 247 -70.75 21.21 76.62
N ASN A 248 -70.44 20.18 77.40
CA ASN A 248 -70.18 18.85 76.85
C ASN A 248 -71.49 18.27 76.29
N SER A 249 -71.51 17.90 75.00
CA SER A 249 -72.71 17.43 74.28
C SER A 249 -73.39 16.20 74.90
N LYS A 250 -72.67 15.45 75.75
CA LYS A 250 -73.20 14.28 76.49
C LYS A 250 -73.63 14.57 77.93
N SER A 251 -73.31 15.74 78.51
CA SER A 251 -73.58 16.00 79.95
C SER A 251 -74.11 17.39 80.30
N GLY A 252 -74.19 18.35 79.36
CA GLY A 252 -74.79 19.68 79.56
C GLY A 252 -74.12 20.54 80.64
N ARG A 253 -72.95 20.14 81.12
CA ARG A 253 -72.17 20.89 82.13
C ARG A 253 -71.07 21.69 81.45
N PRO A 254 -70.75 22.90 81.96
CA PRO A 254 -69.68 23.74 81.41
C PRO A 254 -68.33 23.02 81.54
N ILE A 255 -67.54 23.02 80.46
CA ILE A 255 -66.24 22.35 80.43
C ILE A 255 -65.29 23.02 81.44
N PRO A 256 -64.57 22.27 82.30
CA PRO A 256 -63.67 22.85 83.28
C PRO A 256 -62.57 23.69 82.62
N PRO A 257 -62.19 24.85 83.18
CA PRO A 257 -61.19 25.74 82.60
C PRO A 257 -59.81 25.08 82.43
N LYS A 258 -59.50 24.06 83.25
CA LYS A 258 -58.28 23.23 83.11
C LYS A 258 -58.28 22.42 81.81
N VAL A 259 -59.40 21.79 81.47
CA VAL A 259 -59.53 20.98 80.24
C VAL A 259 -59.44 21.86 78.99
N LEU A 260 -60.00 23.07 79.04
CA LEU A 260 -59.84 24.06 77.96
C LEU A 260 -58.38 24.51 77.80
N ALA A 261 -57.65 24.68 78.90
CA ALA A 261 -56.22 25.01 78.87
C ALA A 261 -55.37 23.85 78.32
N ASP A 262 -55.66 22.61 78.70
CA ASP A 262 -54.98 21.42 78.20
C ASP A 262 -55.24 21.20 76.70
N LEU A 263 -56.48 21.42 76.25
CA LEU A 263 -56.84 21.39 74.83
C LEU A 263 -56.16 22.52 74.04
N ALA A 264 -56.11 23.75 74.57
CA ALA A 264 -55.40 24.86 73.95
C ALA A 264 -53.88 24.61 73.87
N ALA A 265 -53.30 23.98 74.89
CA ALA A 265 -51.89 23.57 74.88
C ALA A 265 -51.63 22.46 73.85
N ALA A 266 -52.53 21.48 73.74
CA ALA A 266 -52.46 20.43 72.73
C ALA A 266 -52.66 20.98 71.30
N ASP A 267 -53.56 21.94 71.11
CA ASP A 267 -53.77 22.66 69.84
C ASP A 267 -52.51 23.45 69.47
N ALA A 268 -51.90 24.17 70.41
CA ALA A 268 -50.64 24.89 70.18
C ALA A 268 -49.47 23.94 69.84
N GLY A 269 -49.41 22.77 70.48
CA GLY A 269 -48.44 21.72 70.13
C GLY A 269 -48.63 21.21 68.69
N ARG A 270 -49.88 20.90 68.32
CA ARG A 270 -50.24 20.48 66.95
C ARG A 270 -49.96 21.57 65.91
N GLU A 271 -50.26 22.84 66.22
CA GLU A 271 -49.95 23.98 65.35
C GLU A 271 -48.43 24.09 65.10
N GLY A 272 -47.62 23.88 66.15
CA GLY A 272 -46.15 23.85 66.03
C GLY A 272 -45.64 22.70 65.14
N GLU A 273 -46.28 21.53 65.19
CA GLU A 273 -45.96 20.40 64.29
C GLU A 273 -46.35 20.70 62.85
N VAL A 274 -47.55 21.25 62.62
CA VAL A 274 -48.01 21.68 61.29
C VAL A 274 -47.06 22.72 60.70
N GLN A 275 -46.58 23.67 61.50
CA GLN A 275 -45.64 24.67 61.05
C GLN A 275 -44.28 24.07 60.66
N LYS A 276 -43.77 23.09 61.42
CA LYS A 276 -42.56 22.33 61.05
C LYS A 276 -42.74 21.59 59.74
N VAL A 277 -43.88 20.93 59.54
CA VAL A 277 -44.19 20.19 58.30
C VAL A 277 -44.31 21.14 57.11
N ARG A 278 -44.94 22.31 57.27
CA ARG A 278 -45.01 23.34 56.22
C ARG A 278 -43.65 23.85 55.81
N LEU A 279 -42.76 24.14 56.77
CA LEU A 279 -41.39 24.57 56.47
C LEU A 279 -40.60 23.49 55.73
N LYS A 280 -40.73 22.22 56.14
CA LYS A 280 -40.14 21.09 55.42
C LYS A 280 -40.70 20.97 54.00
N ASN A 281 -42.00 21.13 53.81
CA ASN A 281 -42.64 21.07 52.49
C ASN A 281 -42.13 22.19 51.56
N ILE A 282 -42.03 23.42 52.07
CA ILE A 282 -41.45 24.54 51.31
C ILE A 282 -39.99 24.25 50.95
N HIS A 283 -39.20 23.72 51.88
CA HIS A 283 -37.80 23.35 51.64
C HIS A 283 -37.68 22.28 50.55
N LEU A 284 -38.47 21.21 50.65
CA LEU A 284 -38.48 20.11 49.68
C LEU A 284 -38.96 20.57 48.30
N ARG A 285 -39.97 21.45 48.22
CA ARG A 285 -40.41 22.06 46.95
C ARG A 285 -39.32 22.89 46.30
N ASN A 286 -38.60 23.69 47.09
CA ASN A 286 -37.47 24.48 46.58
C ASN A 286 -36.31 23.59 46.13
N GLN A 287 -36.04 22.48 46.82
CA GLN A 287 -35.05 21.50 46.39
C GLN A 287 -35.48 20.81 45.10
N LEU A 288 -36.74 20.42 45.00
CA LEU A 288 -37.32 19.80 43.81
C LEU A 288 -37.18 20.73 42.60
N HIS A 289 -37.57 22.00 42.72
CA HIS A 289 -37.38 22.97 41.64
C HIS A 289 -35.92 23.19 41.24
N LYS A 290 -34.98 23.17 42.20
CA LYS A 290 -33.54 23.26 41.88
C LYS A 290 -33.05 22.03 41.12
N LEU A 291 -33.52 20.84 41.50
CA LEU A 291 -33.17 19.60 40.82
C LEU A 291 -33.78 19.54 39.41
N GLU A 292 -35.04 19.93 39.25
CA GLU A 292 -35.70 20.04 37.95
C GLU A 292 -34.96 21.03 37.03
N ALA A 293 -34.59 22.21 37.53
CA ALA A 293 -33.82 23.18 36.75
C ALA A 293 -32.44 22.63 36.34
N SER A 294 -31.78 21.89 37.24
CA SER A 294 -30.48 21.24 36.95
C SER A 294 -30.61 20.12 35.91
N VAL A 295 -31.69 19.33 35.96
CA VAL A 295 -32.00 18.31 34.95
C VAL A 295 -32.24 18.96 33.60
N LYS A 296 -33.10 19.98 33.56
CA LYS A 296 -33.42 20.70 32.32
C LYS A 296 -32.19 21.35 31.68
N GLN A 297 -31.32 21.96 32.48
CA GLN A 297 -30.07 22.55 31.98
C GLN A 297 -29.10 21.49 31.42
N LYS A 298 -29.10 20.27 31.98
CA LYS A 298 -28.32 19.14 31.45
C LYS A 298 -28.94 18.53 30.20
N GLU A 299 -30.26 18.53 30.08
CA GLU A 299 -30.98 18.11 28.87
C GLU A 299 -30.77 19.10 27.71
N GLU A 300 -30.79 20.41 27.98
CA GLU A 300 -30.44 21.45 27.00
C GLU A 300 -28.96 21.35 26.55
N LEU A 301 -28.06 20.95 27.43
CA LEU A 301 -26.66 20.62 27.07
C LEU A 301 -26.56 19.36 26.20
N ALA A 302 -27.48 18.41 26.35
CA ALA A 302 -27.58 17.23 25.48
C ALA A 302 -28.16 17.58 24.10
N GLU A 303 -29.02 18.60 23.98
CA GLU A 303 -29.43 19.18 22.69
C GLU A 303 -28.28 19.89 21.96
N GLY A 304 -27.29 20.42 22.70
CA GLY A 304 -26.04 20.97 22.15
C GLY A 304 -24.99 19.93 21.75
N LEU A 305 -25.20 18.66 22.11
CA LEU A 305 -24.42 17.55 21.57
C LEU A 305 -25.13 17.10 20.29
N HIS A 306 -24.86 17.79 19.18
CA HIS A 306 -25.44 17.44 17.90
C HIS A 306 -24.95 16.05 17.50
N LEU A 307 -25.85 15.06 17.61
CA LEU A 307 -25.63 13.71 17.11
C LEU A 307 -25.17 13.74 15.65
N ILE A 308 -25.65 14.73 14.90
CA ILE A 308 -25.26 15.05 13.52
C ILE A 308 -23.76 15.37 13.42
N ASP A 309 -23.19 16.17 14.31
CA ASP A 309 -21.75 16.48 14.30
C ASP A 309 -20.90 15.24 14.61
N PHE A 310 -21.38 14.38 15.51
CA PHE A 310 -20.72 13.12 15.82
C PHE A 310 -20.77 12.14 14.65
N GLU A 311 -21.92 12.03 13.98
CA GLU A 311 -22.09 11.24 12.77
C GLU A 311 -21.25 11.79 11.63
N GLN A 312 -21.17 13.11 11.47
CA GLN A 312 -20.31 13.75 10.49
C GLN A 312 -18.84 13.48 10.76
N LEU A 313 -18.36 13.65 12.00
CA LEU A 313 -17.01 13.27 12.40
C LEU A 313 -16.70 11.80 12.11
N LYS A 314 -17.69 10.92 12.27
CA LYS A 314 -17.54 9.49 11.97
C LYS A 314 -17.40 9.26 10.47
N ILE A 315 -18.20 9.93 9.64
CA ILE A 315 -18.11 9.87 8.17
C ILE A 315 -16.76 10.42 7.70
N GLU A 316 -16.34 11.58 8.22
CA GLU A 316 -15.06 12.20 7.88
C GLU A 316 -13.88 11.30 8.28
N ASN A 317 -13.91 10.72 9.48
CA ASN A 317 -12.87 9.80 9.94
C ASN A 317 -12.81 8.54 9.05
N GLN A 318 -13.96 7.98 8.69
CA GLN A 318 -14.03 6.84 7.79
C GLN A 318 -13.47 7.19 6.40
N SER A 319 -13.86 8.32 5.82
CA SER A 319 -13.33 8.79 4.53
C SER A 319 -11.82 9.05 4.57
N LEU A 320 -11.30 9.60 5.66
CA LEU A 320 -9.86 9.78 5.85
C LEU A 320 -9.13 8.44 5.95
N ASN A 321 -9.71 7.46 6.65
CA ASN A 321 -9.16 6.10 6.72
C ASN A 321 -9.13 5.44 5.34
N GLU A 322 -10.20 5.53 4.56
CA GLU A 322 -10.24 5.02 3.19
C GLU A 322 -9.13 5.64 2.33
N LYS A 323 -8.94 6.97 2.42
CA LYS A 323 -7.83 7.66 1.74
C LYS A 323 -6.45 7.17 2.22
N ILE A 324 -6.29 6.93 3.52
CA ILE A 324 -5.03 6.38 4.06
C ILE A 324 -4.77 4.99 3.48
N GLU A 325 -5.79 4.14 3.41
CA GLU A 325 -5.70 2.79 2.85
C GLU A 325 -5.34 2.82 1.36
N GLU A 326 -6.00 3.66 0.57
CA GLU A 326 -5.68 3.89 -0.84
C GLU A 326 -4.22 4.31 -1.04
N ARG A 327 -3.75 5.30 -0.26
CA ARG A 327 -2.35 5.76 -0.32
C ARG A 327 -1.36 4.68 0.15
N CYS A 328 -1.72 3.88 1.14
CA CYS A 328 -0.90 2.76 1.58
C CYS A 328 -0.75 1.71 0.47
N GLU A 329 -1.83 1.40 -0.25
CA GLU A 329 -1.77 0.51 -1.41
C GLU A 329 -0.93 1.09 -2.55
N GLU A 330 -1.08 2.37 -2.87
CA GLU A 330 -0.25 3.07 -3.86
C GLU A 330 1.24 3.01 -3.50
N LEU A 331 1.58 3.30 -2.24
CA LEU A 331 2.94 3.19 -1.73
C LEU A 331 3.49 1.76 -1.87
N LEU A 332 2.66 0.75 -1.60
CA LEU A 332 3.05 -0.65 -1.74
C LEU A 332 3.27 -1.03 -3.21
N LYS A 333 2.42 -0.54 -4.12
CA LYS A 333 2.61 -0.68 -5.59
C LYS A 333 3.91 -0.02 -6.04
N LEU A 334 4.22 1.19 -5.56
CA LEU A 334 5.46 1.90 -5.89
C LEU A 334 6.71 1.19 -5.34
N ARG A 335 6.66 0.66 -4.11
CA ARG A 335 7.75 -0.15 -3.56
C ARG A 335 8.02 -1.39 -4.40
N LYS A 336 6.97 -2.11 -4.83
CA LYS A 336 7.10 -3.26 -5.75
C LYS A 336 7.77 -2.87 -7.06
N LYS A 337 7.32 -1.78 -7.70
CA LYS A 337 7.93 -1.24 -8.93
C LYS A 337 9.41 -0.88 -8.72
N THR A 338 9.74 -0.28 -7.58
CA THR A 338 11.12 0.08 -7.23
C THR A 338 12.00 -1.16 -7.10
N THR A 339 11.56 -2.17 -6.35
CA THR A 339 12.29 -3.44 -6.20
C THR A 339 12.51 -4.13 -7.55
N GLN A 340 11.48 -4.19 -8.39
CA GLN A 340 11.58 -4.76 -9.73
C GLN A 340 12.58 -3.98 -10.59
N THR A 341 12.56 -2.64 -10.53
CA THR A 341 13.49 -1.80 -11.26
C THR A 341 14.93 -2.04 -10.80
N VAL A 342 15.17 -2.15 -9.49
CA VAL A 342 16.49 -2.47 -8.93
C VAL A 342 16.99 -3.85 -9.40
N GLN A 343 16.11 -4.86 -9.46
CA GLN A 343 16.45 -6.17 -10.00
C GLN A 343 16.88 -6.09 -11.48
N VAL A 344 16.08 -5.39 -12.31
CA VAL A 344 16.42 -5.18 -13.73
C VAL A 344 17.75 -4.44 -13.88
N LEU A 345 17.96 -3.37 -13.12
CA LEU A 345 19.22 -2.61 -13.12
C LEU A 345 20.40 -3.49 -12.72
N THR A 346 20.23 -4.38 -11.74
CA THR A 346 21.26 -5.32 -11.31
C THR A 346 21.62 -6.28 -12.45
N HIS A 347 20.63 -6.89 -13.11
CA HIS A 347 20.88 -7.77 -14.25
C HIS A 347 21.54 -7.05 -15.43
N VAL A 348 21.15 -5.81 -15.72
CA VAL A 348 21.78 -5.01 -16.78
C VAL A 348 23.22 -4.67 -16.42
N LYS A 349 23.50 -4.33 -15.16
CA LYS A 349 24.86 -4.07 -14.66
C LYS A 349 25.74 -5.31 -14.78
N GLU A 350 25.26 -6.48 -14.41
CA GLU A 350 25.97 -7.75 -14.55
C GLU A 350 26.30 -8.06 -16.02
N LYS A 351 25.31 -7.91 -16.92
CA LYS A 351 25.52 -8.10 -18.36
C LYS A 351 26.54 -7.11 -18.92
N LEU A 352 26.46 -5.84 -18.52
CA LEU A 352 27.41 -4.82 -18.93
C LEU A 352 28.83 -5.18 -18.49
N GLN A 353 29.01 -5.60 -17.23
CA GLN A 353 30.31 -6.03 -16.71
C GLN A 353 30.86 -7.25 -17.47
N PHE A 354 30.00 -8.19 -17.85
CA PHE A 354 30.39 -9.34 -18.66
C PHE A 354 30.89 -8.89 -20.06
N VAL A 355 30.12 -8.06 -20.75
CA VAL A 355 30.48 -7.54 -22.08
C VAL A 355 31.73 -6.68 -22.02
N GLN A 356 31.92 -5.88 -20.97
CA GLN A 356 33.14 -5.09 -20.76
C GLN A 356 34.37 -6.00 -20.62
N LYS A 357 34.28 -7.07 -19.82
CA LYS A 357 35.37 -8.05 -19.70
C LYS A 357 35.68 -8.71 -21.05
N GLU A 358 34.66 -9.14 -21.79
CA GLU A 358 34.85 -9.69 -23.13
C GLU A 358 35.52 -8.68 -24.08
N ASN A 359 35.10 -7.42 -24.04
CA ASN A 359 35.71 -6.35 -24.82
C ASN A 359 37.19 -6.17 -24.49
N THR A 360 37.57 -6.17 -23.20
CA THR A 360 38.99 -6.07 -22.80
C THR A 360 39.83 -7.24 -23.32
N VAL A 361 39.26 -8.45 -23.35
CA VAL A 361 39.94 -9.63 -23.92
C VAL A 361 40.13 -9.47 -25.42
N LEU A 362 39.08 -9.03 -26.13
CA LEU A 362 39.14 -8.79 -27.58
C LEU A 362 40.12 -7.67 -27.94
N GLN A 363 40.21 -6.61 -27.12
CA GLN A 363 41.20 -5.56 -27.28
C GLN A 363 42.63 -6.10 -27.13
N GLY A 364 42.86 -6.98 -26.16
CA GLY A 364 44.15 -7.67 -26.00
C GLY A 364 44.51 -8.52 -27.22
N GLN A 365 43.56 -9.31 -27.73
CA GLN A 365 43.75 -10.11 -28.94
C GLN A 365 44.01 -9.23 -30.18
N LEU A 366 43.32 -8.09 -30.29
CA LEU A 366 43.55 -7.14 -31.37
C LEU A 366 44.98 -6.58 -31.32
N ALA A 367 45.43 -6.17 -30.13
CA ALA A 367 46.79 -5.65 -29.94
C ALA A 367 47.86 -6.70 -30.26
N GLU A 368 47.63 -7.98 -29.91
CA GLU A 368 48.53 -9.08 -30.26
C GLU A 368 48.62 -9.27 -31.79
N VAL A 369 47.49 -9.26 -32.49
CA VAL A 369 47.45 -9.38 -33.96
C VAL A 369 48.08 -8.17 -34.65
N GLU A 370 47.85 -6.96 -34.12
CA GLU A 370 48.49 -5.74 -34.62
C GLU A 370 50.01 -5.76 -34.43
N GLY A 371 50.48 -6.25 -33.28
CA GLY A 371 51.89 -6.48 -33.01
C GLY A 371 52.52 -7.46 -33.99
N ALA A 372 51.91 -8.64 -34.17
CA ALA A 372 52.38 -9.63 -35.14
C ALA A 372 52.37 -9.07 -36.58
N MET A 373 51.38 -8.25 -36.94
CA MET A 373 51.34 -7.58 -38.24
C MET A 373 52.47 -6.55 -38.40
N ALA A 374 52.84 -5.83 -37.34
CA ALA A 374 53.97 -4.91 -37.36
C ALA A 374 55.30 -5.66 -37.56
N ASP A 375 55.51 -6.77 -36.83
CA ASP A 375 56.70 -7.61 -36.96
C ASP A 375 56.86 -8.16 -38.39
N GLU A 376 55.78 -8.67 -38.99
CA GLU A 376 55.78 -9.14 -40.38
C GLU A 376 56.03 -8.01 -41.39
N ARG A 377 55.57 -6.78 -41.12
CA ARG A 377 55.88 -5.61 -41.95
C ARG A 377 57.35 -5.21 -41.88
N ASP A 378 57.95 -5.29 -40.70
CA ASP A 378 59.37 -5.00 -40.48
C ASP A 378 60.25 -6.06 -41.14
N GLU A 379 59.90 -7.34 -41.00
CA GLU A 379 60.58 -8.44 -41.67
C GLU A 379 60.50 -8.31 -43.20
N LEU A 380 59.31 -7.99 -43.74
CA LEU A 380 59.14 -7.73 -45.16
C LEU A 380 60.01 -6.55 -45.63
N SER A 381 60.11 -5.48 -44.84
CA SER A 381 60.94 -4.32 -45.13
C SER A 381 62.43 -4.68 -45.11
N ARG A 382 62.87 -5.50 -44.15
CA ARG A 382 64.24 -6.04 -44.05
C ARG A 382 64.60 -6.88 -45.28
N VAL A 383 63.74 -7.81 -45.68
CA VAL A 383 63.94 -8.67 -46.85
C VAL A 383 63.95 -7.85 -48.14
N LYS A 384 63.07 -6.87 -48.29
CA LYS A 384 63.10 -5.92 -49.43
C LYS A 384 64.44 -5.16 -49.47
N GLY A 385 64.92 -4.66 -48.34
CA GLY A 385 66.22 -4.00 -48.24
C GLY A 385 67.38 -4.90 -48.67
N GLN A 386 67.39 -6.17 -48.24
CA GLN A 386 68.40 -7.14 -48.67
C GLN A 386 68.33 -7.42 -50.17
N ARG A 387 67.13 -7.64 -50.71
CA ARG A 387 66.90 -7.80 -52.15
C ARG A 387 67.47 -6.60 -52.91
N ASP A 388 67.23 -5.39 -52.45
CA ASP A 388 67.67 -4.18 -53.14
C ASP A 388 69.19 -3.99 -53.05
N ARG A 389 69.82 -4.35 -51.92
CA ARG A 389 71.30 -4.45 -51.81
C ARG A 389 71.87 -5.48 -52.80
N HIS A 390 71.28 -6.65 -52.91
CA HIS A 390 71.70 -7.67 -53.88
C HIS A 390 71.55 -7.19 -55.33
N LYS A 391 70.46 -6.49 -55.65
CA LYS A 391 70.26 -5.86 -56.96
C LYS A 391 71.34 -4.82 -57.25
N GLN A 392 71.61 -3.91 -56.31
CA GLN A 392 72.67 -2.91 -56.48
C GLN A 392 74.05 -3.56 -56.67
N ARG A 393 74.39 -4.59 -55.89
CA ARG A 393 75.63 -5.34 -56.07
C ARG A 393 75.69 -6.04 -57.43
N TRP A 394 74.58 -6.63 -57.87
CA TRP A 394 74.47 -7.24 -59.20
C TRP A 394 74.68 -6.22 -60.30
N HIS A 395 74.07 -5.03 -60.21
CA HIS A 395 74.27 -3.94 -61.17
C HIS A 395 75.74 -3.49 -61.22
N ARG A 396 76.38 -3.24 -60.07
CA ARG A 396 77.80 -2.90 -60.00
C ARG A 396 78.69 -3.99 -60.61
N LEU A 397 78.45 -5.26 -60.26
CA LEU A 397 79.19 -6.38 -60.82
C LEU A 397 78.99 -6.47 -62.34
N LYS A 398 77.77 -6.19 -62.82
CA LYS A 398 77.44 -6.17 -64.24
C LYS A 398 78.16 -5.04 -64.99
N GLU A 399 78.25 -3.85 -64.41
CA GLU A 399 79.02 -2.71 -64.92
C GLU A 399 80.53 -3.02 -64.94
N THR A 400 81.07 -3.63 -63.89
CA THR A 400 82.49 -4.06 -63.91
C THR A 400 82.73 -5.18 -64.92
N SER A 401 81.76 -6.08 -65.09
CA SER A 401 81.82 -7.20 -66.04
C SER A 401 81.60 -6.78 -67.49
N SER A 402 81.02 -5.60 -67.78
CA SER A 402 80.86 -5.11 -69.15
C SER A 402 82.18 -4.63 -69.78
N HIS A 403 83.27 -4.63 -69.02
CA HIS A 403 84.63 -4.33 -69.49
C HIS A 403 85.41 -5.58 -69.92
N ILE A 404 84.74 -6.74 -70.06
CA ILE A 404 85.33 -7.99 -70.50
C ILE A 404 85.27 -8.09 -72.04
N ASN A 405 86.42 -7.95 -72.71
CA ASN A 405 86.54 -7.91 -74.18
C ASN A 405 87.13 -9.19 -74.81
N ALA A 406 87.41 -10.24 -74.02
CA ALA A 406 87.96 -11.49 -74.53
C ALA A 406 86.85 -12.39 -75.11
N PRO A 407 86.88 -12.78 -76.41
CA PRO A 407 85.77 -13.47 -77.09
C PRO A 407 85.48 -14.87 -76.50
N GLN A 408 86.51 -15.61 -76.09
CA GLN A 408 86.35 -16.94 -75.46
C GLN A 408 85.60 -16.86 -74.13
N LEU A 409 85.78 -15.77 -73.37
CA LEU A 409 85.14 -15.57 -72.08
C LEU A 409 83.67 -15.15 -72.25
N LEU A 410 83.34 -14.42 -73.32
CA LEU A 410 81.97 -14.05 -73.66
C LEU A 410 81.12 -15.27 -74.04
N GLU A 411 81.66 -16.21 -74.82
CA GLU A 411 80.98 -17.47 -75.18
C GLU A 411 80.72 -18.34 -73.93
N ASP A 412 81.70 -18.48 -73.03
CA ASP A 412 81.49 -19.23 -71.79
C ASP A 412 80.44 -18.56 -70.88
N ILE A 413 80.47 -17.22 -70.74
CA ILE A 413 79.43 -16.47 -70.01
C ILE A 413 78.04 -16.70 -70.62
N GLN A 414 77.91 -16.71 -71.95
CA GLN A 414 76.64 -17.00 -72.63
C GLN A 414 76.18 -18.44 -72.36
N GLY A 415 77.09 -19.41 -72.46
CA GLY A 415 76.80 -20.82 -72.17
C GLY A 415 76.42 -21.07 -70.70
N GLN A 416 77.05 -20.37 -69.76
CA GLN A 416 76.69 -20.41 -68.34
C GLN A 416 75.31 -19.78 -68.09
N ARG A 417 74.99 -18.62 -68.70
CA ARG A 417 73.66 -17.99 -68.59
C ARG A 417 72.56 -18.92 -69.08
N TYR A 418 72.75 -19.58 -70.23
CA TYR A 418 71.78 -20.54 -70.75
C TYR A 418 71.60 -21.74 -69.80
N ARG A 419 72.69 -22.27 -69.23
CA ARG A 419 72.63 -23.35 -68.24
C ARG A 419 71.86 -22.94 -66.98
N VAL A 420 72.09 -21.76 -66.43
CA VAL A 420 71.38 -21.26 -65.25
C VAL A 420 69.90 -21.00 -65.55
N LEU A 421 69.60 -20.39 -66.71
CA LEU A 421 68.22 -20.17 -67.15
C LEU A 421 67.45 -21.50 -67.27
N LYS A 422 68.06 -22.50 -67.92
CA LYS A 422 67.41 -23.78 -68.18
C LYS A 422 67.31 -24.67 -66.94
N LYS A 423 68.35 -24.74 -66.11
CA LYS A 423 68.40 -25.67 -64.96
C LYS A 423 67.83 -25.09 -63.67
N CYS A 424 67.90 -23.79 -63.44
CA CYS A 424 67.58 -23.19 -62.15
C CYS A 424 66.35 -22.28 -62.22
N ILE A 425 66.31 -21.36 -63.18
CA ILE A 425 65.27 -20.32 -63.23
C ILE A 425 63.96 -20.88 -63.80
N ALA A 426 64.00 -21.59 -64.93
CA ALA A 426 62.79 -22.15 -65.55
C ALA A 426 62.01 -23.10 -64.62
N PRO A 427 62.64 -24.03 -63.87
CA PRO A 427 61.92 -24.87 -62.90
C PRO A 427 61.35 -24.07 -61.71
N TYR A 428 62.07 -23.04 -61.23
CA TYR A 428 61.59 -22.20 -60.13
C TYR A 428 60.32 -21.41 -60.50
N ILE A 429 60.30 -20.81 -61.69
CA ILE A 429 59.12 -20.11 -62.21
C ILE A 429 57.95 -21.08 -62.42
N PHE A 430 58.22 -22.26 -62.98
CA PHE A 430 57.21 -23.29 -63.20
C PHE A 430 56.58 -23.77 -61.88
N ASN A 431 57.39 -24.12 -60.89
CA ASN A 431 56.92 -24.55 -59.56
C ASN A 431 56.20 -23.41 -58.81
N GLY A 432 56.68 -22.17 -58.92
CA GLY A 432 55.99 -21.01 -58.36
C GLY A 432 54.59 -20.83 -58.95
N ARG A 433 54.46 -20.98 -60.28
CA ARG A 433 53.15 -20.89 -60.97
C ARG A 433 52.20 -22.02 -60.56
N GLN A 434 52.71 -23.25 -60.42
CA GLN A 434 51.91 -24.40 -59.95
C GLN A 434 51.41 -24.19 -58.51
N ARG A 435 52.24 -23.65 -57.61
CA ARG A 435 51.82 -23.34 -56.23
C ARG A 435 50.72 -22.28 -56.17
N ILE A 436 50.85 -21.20 -56.95
CA ILE A 436 49.83 -20.14 -57.03
C ILE A 436 48.52 -20.70 -57.57
N GLN A 437 48.59 -21.52 -58.63
CA GLN A 437 47.42 -22.15 -59.22
C GLN A 437 46.75 -23.14 -58.26
N GLY A 438 47.52 -23.91 -57.50
CA GLY A 438 47.02 -24.78 -56.44
C GLY A 438 46.27 -24.01 -55.36
N CYS A 439 46.87 -22.93 -54.81
CA CYS A 439 46.20 -22.08 -53.81
C CYS A 439 44.89 -21.49 -54.34
N TYR A 440 44.88 -20.99 -55.59
CA TYR A 440 43.66 -20.46 -56.20
C TYR A 440 42.55 -21.53 -56.29
N GLN A 441 42.89 -22.73 -56.75
CA GLN A 441 41.95 -23.85 -56.84
C GLN A 441 41.41 -24.25 -55.45
N THR A 442 42.24 -24.28 -54.42
CA THR A 442 41.79 -24.59 -53.04
C THR A 442 40.84 -23.51 -52.49
N THR A 443 41.14 -22.23 -52.74
CA THR A 443 40.26 -21.13 -52.32
C THR A 443 38.91 -21.17 -53.00
N VAL A 444 38.88 -21.44 -54.32
CA VAL A 444 37.63 -21.56 -55.08
C VAL A 444 36.84 -22.79 -54.62
N SER A 445 37.50 -23.93 -54.37
CA SER A 445 36.83 -25.14 -53.89
C SER A 445 36.22 -24.95 -52.48
N ASN A 446 36.92 -24.28 -51.56
CA ASN A 446 36.40 -23.96 -50.23
C ASN A 446 35.22 -22.98 -50.27
N GLN A 447 35.22 -22.04 -51.23
CA GLN A 447 34.11 -21.12 -51.44
C GLN A 447 32.84 -21.84 -51.92
N HIS A 448 32.98 -22.91 -52.72
CA HIS A 448 31.86 -23.73 -53.18
C HIS A 448 31.33 -24.69 -52.11
N GLN A 449 32.19 -25.21 -51.22
CA GLN A 449 31.78 -26.13 -50.14
C GLN A 449 31.08 -25.44 -48.96
N HIS A 450 31.41 -24.17 -48.68
CA HIS A 450 30.81 -23.41 -47.56
C HIS A 450 30.31 -22.02 -47.98
N PRO A 451 29.28 -21.93 -48.84
CA PRO A 451 28.78 -20.64 -49.35
C PRO A 451 28.20 -19.74 -48.25
N GLY A 452 27.58 -20.33 -47.22
CA GLY A 452 27.04 -19.60 -46.07
C GLY A 452 28.10 -18.93 -45.21
N ALA A 453 29.26 -19.58 -45.02
CA ALA A 453 30.37 -19.04 -44.24
C ALA A 453 31.06 -17.87 -44.96
N TRP A 454 31.24 -17.97 -46.29
CA TRP A 454 31.77 -16.86 -47.10
C TRP A 454 30.80 -15.68 -47.18
N ALA A 455 29.49 -15.92 -47.27
CA ALA A 455 28.49 -14.86 -47.25
C ALA A 455 28.39 -14.18 -45.86
N ALA A 456 28.65 -14.92 -44.78
CA ALA A 456 28.77 -14.36 -43.43
C ALA A 456 30.05 -13.53 -43.27
N LEU A 457 31.19 -14.01 -43.79
CA LEU A 457 32.46 -13.27 -43.79
C LEU A 457 32.38 -11.98 -44.62
N HIS A 458 31.74 -12.02 -45.79
CA HIS A 458 31.48 -10.84 -46.61
C HIS A 458 30.56 -9.84 -45.91
N ARG A 459 29.48 -10.30 -45.27
CA ARG A 459 28.60 -9.44 -44.47
C ARG A 459 29.33 -8.85 -43.27
N TRP A 460 30.17 -9.64 -42.59
CA TRP A 460 30.98 -9.17 -41.47
C TRP A 460 32.02 -8.13 -41.91
N LEU A 461 32.70 -8.33 -43.04
CA LEU A 461 33.64 -7.37 -43.63
C LEU A 461 32.93 -6.07 -44.09
N LEU A 462 31.71 -6.18 -44.63
CA LEU A 462 30.91 -5.02 -45.01
C LEU A 462 30.43 -4.22 -43.78
N LEU A 463 30.04 -4.90 -42.70
CA LEU A 463 29.60 -4.27 -41.45
C LEU A 463 30.75 -3.63 -40.66
N ARG A 464 31.99 -4.13 -40.81
CA ARG A 464 33.19 -3.59 -40.15
C ARG A 464 33.84 -2.44 -40.93
N ARG A 465 33.32 -2.08 -42.10
CA ARG A 465 33.77 -0.94 -42.88
C ARG A 465 33.26 0.34 -42.21
N VAL A 466 34.01 0.83 -41.23
CA VAL A 466 33.81 2.16 -40.62
C VAL A 466 33.65 3.18 -41.76
N PRO A 467 32.60 4.02 -41.75
CA PRO A 467 32.52 5.12 -42.70
C PRO A 467 33.73 6.02 -42.45
N ARG A 468 34.65 6.06 -43.42
CA ARG A 468 35.66 7.11 -43.47
C ARG A 468 34.88 8.41 -43.64
N HIS A 469 34.72 9.17 -42.55
CA HIS A 469 34.30 10.55 -42.62
C HIS A 469 35.27 11.27 -43.56
N ALA A 470 34.72 11.78 -44.66
CA ALA A 470 35.28 12.85 -45.46
C ALA A 470 34.57 14.14 -45.06
#